data_AF-A0A162MYH1-F1
#
_entry.id   AF-A0A162MYH1-F1
#
_cell.length_a   1.000
_cell.length_b   1.000
_cell.length_c   1.000
_cell.angle_alpha   90.00
_cell.angle_beta   90.00
_cell.angle_gamma   90.00
#
_symmetry.space_group_name_H-M   'P 1'
#
loop_
_entity.id
_entity.type
_entity.pdbx_description
1 polymer ?
#
loop_
_entity_poly.entity_id
_entity_poly.type
_entity_poly.pdbx_seq_one_letter_code
_entity_poly.pdbx_strand_id
1 'polypeptide(L)'
;MLGMEMHTTIKTLFTKGYNKSSIARMLNIDRKTVRKVLKVLNDKDFIERKERISILDPYKEYIAIQVSKGLSAQRIYQDLKSEMEYSGSYDTVKNMQQKLEEIPLKPLWF
;
A
#
# COMPACT_ATOMS: atom_id res chain seq x y z
N MET A 1 20.62 -17.62 2.05
CA MET A 1 20.12 -16.22 2.12
C MET A 1 20.91 -15.50 3.21
N LEU A 2 21.21 -14.21 3.05
CA LEU A 2 21.85 -13.43 4.12
C LEU A 2 20.80 -13.02 5.15
N GLY A 3 21.16 -13.01 6.44
CA GLY A 3 20.29 -12.52 7.51
C GLY A 3 20.08 -11.01 7.46
N MET A 4 19.00 -10.51 8.10
CA MET A 4 18.70 -9.07 8.15
C MET A 4 19.85 -8.24 8.73
N GLU A 5 20.61 -8.79 9.68
CA GLU A 5 21.79 -8.15 10.27
C GLU A 5 22.85 -7.81 9.22
N MET A 6 23.08 -8.69 8.25
CA MET A 6 24.08 -8.44 7.20
C MET A 6 23.62 -7.30 6.26
N HIS A 7 22.31 -7.17 6.03
CA HIS A 7 21.78 -6.08 5.22
C HIS A 7 21.97 -4.72 5.89
N THR A 8 21.75 -4.63 7.20
CA THR A 8 21.98 -3.39 7.95
C THR A 8 23.46 -3.05 7.98
N THR A 9 24.36 -4.02 8.20
CA THR A 9 25.81 -3.81 8.14
C THR A 9 26.27 -3.29 6.78
N ILE A 10 25.77 -3.87 5.68
CA ILE A 10 26.05 -3.40 4.31
C ILE A 10 25.57 -1.95 4.12
N LYS A 11 24.36 -1.59 4.61
CA LYS A 11 23.83 -0.21 4.57
C LYS A 11 24.76 0.74 5.34
N THR A 12 25.09 0.40 6.59
CA THR A 12 25.93 1.20 7.47
C THR A 12 27.32 1.44 6.87
N LEU A 13 27.98 0.40 6.36
CA LEU A 13 29.30 0.55 5.72
C LEU A 13 29.23 1.41 4.46
N PHE A 14 28.16 1.28 3.68
CA PHE A 14 27.98 2.11 2.49
C PHE A 14 27.73 3.59 2.85
N THR A 15 26.90 3.86 3.86
CA THR A 15 26.67 5.23 4.39
C THR A 15 27.94 5.85 4.97
N LYS A 16 28.83 5.04 5.56
CA LYS A 16 30.17 5.49 6.02
C LYS A 16 31.16 5.79 4.88
N GLY A 17 30.74 5.66 3.61
CA GLY A 17 31.55 6.02 2.44
C GLY A 17 32.41 4.88 1.88
N TYR A 18 32.30 3.66 2.40
CA TYR A 18 33.04 2.52 1.85
C TYR A 18 32.50 2.14 0.46
N ASN A 19 33.41 1.89 -0.49
CA ASN A 19 33.01 1.43 -1.81
C ASN A 19 32.55 -0.04 -1.78
N LYS A 20 31.70 -0.44 -2.74
CA LYS A 20 31.06 -1.76 -2.79
C LYS A 20 32.06 -2.93 -2.83
N SER A 21 33.23 -2.72 -3.43
CA SER A 21 34.29 -3.74 -3.50
C SER A 21 35.00 -3.90 -2.15
N SER A 22 35.21 -2.81 -1.42
CA SER A 22 35.77 -2.82 -0.06
C SER A 22 34.83 -3.50 0.92
N ILE A 23 33.52 -3.23 0.83
CA ILE A 23 32.50 -3.89 1.65
C ILE A 23 32.48 -5.40 1.38
N ALA A 24 32.52 -5.81 0.11
CA ALA A 24 32.55 -7.21 -0.30
C ALA A 24 33.77 -7.95 0.29
N ARG A 25 34.96 -7.34 0.21
CA ARG A 25 36.20 -7.89 0.79
C ARG A 25 36.14 -7.96 2.31
N MET A 26 35.64 -6.91 2.96
CA MET A 26 35.56 -6.81 4.43
C MET A 26 34.60 -7.83 5.03
N LEU A 27 33.47 -8.08 4.37
CA LEU A 27 32.45 -9.02 4.82
C LEU A 27 32.62 -10.43 4.21
N ASN A 28 33.68 -10.64 3.40
CA ASN A 28 33.94 -11.87 2.65
C ASN A 28 32.72 -12.41 1.87
N ILE A 29 32.04 -11.53 1.13
CA ILE A 29 30.86 -11.85 0.32
C ILE A 29 31.03 -11.39 -1.12
N ASP A 30 30.29 -12.00 -2.04
CA ASP A 30 30.30 -11.62 -3.45
C ASP A 30 29.80 -10.16 -3.64
N ARG A 31 30.52 -9.38 -4.45
CA ARG A 31 30.19 -7.98 -4.76
C ARG A 31 28.79 -7.82 -5.38
N LYS A 32 28.29 -8.80 -6.13
CA LYS A 32 26.92 -8.81 -6.68
C LYS A 32 25.89 -8.88 -5.56
N THR A 33 26.19 -9.56 -4.45
CA THR A 33 25.34 -9.61 -3.27
C THR A 33 25.26 -8.24 -2.61
N VAL A 34 26.39 -7.56 -2.38
CA VAL A 34 26.43 -6.17 -1.89
C VAL A 34 25.62 -5.25 -2.81
N ARG A 35 25.77 -5.38 -4.13
CA ARG A 35 25.01 -4.59 -5.12
C ARG A 35 23.50 -4.87 -5.01
N LYS A 36 23.09 -6.13 -4.91
CA LYS A 36 21.68 -6.54 -4.82
C LYS A 36 21.05 -6.04 -3.52
N VAL A 37 21.75 -6.16 -2.40
CA VAL A 37 21.30 -5.68 -1.08
C VAL A 37 21.13 -4.16 -1.10
N LEU A 38 22.13 -3.41 -1.58
CA LEU A 38 22.01 -1.94 -1.69
C LEU A 38 20.91 -1.51 -2.67
N LYS A 39 20.70 -2.26 -3.77
CA LYS A 39 19.59 -2.00 -4.70
C LYS A 39 18.24 -2.19 -3.99
N VAL A 40 18.04 -3.33 -3.32
CA VAL A 40 16.80 -3.61 -2.58
C VAL A 40 16.57 -2.60 -1.45
N LEU A 41 17.62 -2.14 -0.78
CA LEU A 41 17.52 -1.14 0.28
C LEU A 41 17.23 0.27 -0.26
N ASN A 42 17.84 0.66 -1.38
CA ASN A 42 17.53 1.94 -2.04
C ASN A 42 16.13 1.92 -2.65
N ASP A 43 15.71 0.80 -3.26
CA ASP A 43 14.37 0.62 -3.83
C ASP A 43 13.30 0.60 -2.71
N LYS A 44 13.66 0.18 -1.49
CA LYS A 44 12.78 0.28 -0.30
C LYS A 44 12.64 1.69 0.25
N ASP A 45 13.60 2.58 -0.01
CA ASP A 45 13.54 3.98 0.44
C ASP A 45 12.70 4.86 -0.54
N PHE A 46 12.39 4.41 -1.78
CA PHE A 46 11.50 5.14 -2.72
C PHE A 46 10.65 4.22 -3.61
N ILE A 47 9.59 3.65 -3.04
CA ILE A 47 8.29 3.60 -3.74
C ILE A 47 7.23 3.94 -2.71
N GLU A 48 7.09 5.23 -2.38
CA GLU A 48 5.75 5.73 -2.06
C GLU A 48 4.89 5.35 -3.26
N ARG A 49 4.09 4.28 -3.14
CA ARG A 49 3.07 4.01 -4.16
C ARG A 49 2.21 5.26 -4.16
N LYS A 50 2.38 6.10 -5.18
CA LYS A 50 1.52 7.26 -5.40
C LYS A 50 0.09 6.78 -5.18
N GLU A 51 -0.58 7.36 -4.19
CA GLU A 51 -1.94 6.96 -3.86
C GLU A 51 -2.75 7.08 -5.14
N ARG A 52 -3.28 5.94 -5.61
CA ARG A 52 -4.08 5.93 -6.83
C ARG A 52 -5.36 6.65 -6.49
N ILE A 53 -5.54 7.83 -7.09
CA ILE A 53 -6.77 8.58 -6.96
C ILE A 53 -7.89 7.70 -7.54
N SER A 54 -8.83 7.28 -6.70
CA SER A 54 -10.00 6.54 -7.16
C SER A 54 -11.02 7.52 -7.71
N ILE A 55 -11.82 7.09 -8.70
CA ILE A 55 -13.00 7.85 -9.15
C ILE A 55 -13.99 8.05 -7.98
N LEU A 56 -13.90 7.21 -6.94
CA LEU A 56 -14.66 7.34 -5.71
C LEU A 56 -14.05 8.28 -4.67
N ASP A 57 -12.84 8.80 -4.87
CA ASP A 57 -12.17 9.67 -3.90
C ASP A 57 -13.01 10.89 -3.50
N PRO A 58 -13.64 11.63 -4.44
CA PRO A 58 -14.52 12.75 -4.10
C PRO A 58 -15.77 12.34 -3.32
N TYR A 59 -16.20 11.08 -3.46
CA TYR A 59 -17.44 10.57 -2.90
C TYR A 59 -17.24 9.74 -1.62
N LYS A 60 -15.98 9.55 -1.16
CA LYS A 60 -15.68 8.68 -0.01
C LYS A 60 -16.42 9.08 1.25
N GLU A 61 -16.41 10.37 1.56
CA GLU A 61 -17.04 10.90 2.77
C GLU A 61 -18.54 10.68 2.72
N TYR A 62 -19.17 10.97 1.58
CA TYR A 62 -20.59 10.73 1.37
C TYR A 62 -20.94 9.24 1.53
N ILE A 63 -20.19 8.36 0.87
CA ILE A 63 -20.40 6.91 0.96
C ILE A 63 -20.24 6.44 2.41
N ALA A 64 -19.22 6.89 3.13
CA ALA A 64 -19.01 6.54 4.54
C ALA A 64 -20.18 6.97 5.44
N ILE A 65 -20.73 8.17 5.22
CA ILE A 65 -21.92 8.65 5.94
C ILE A 65 -23.15 7.80 5.61
N GLN A 66 -23.33 7.41 4.35
CA GLN A 66 -24.50 6.60 3.96
C GLN A 66 -24.38 5.15 4.45
N VAL A 67 -23.17 4.59 4.45
CA VAL A 67 -22.89 3.27 5.02
C VAL A 67 -23.12 3.27 6.54
N SER A 68 -22.72 4.32 7.25
CA SER A 68 -22.97 4.42 8.70
C SER A 68 -24.45 4.56 9.05
N LYS A 69 -25.28 5.08 8.12
CA LYS A 69 -26.74 5.07 8.21
C LYS A 69 -27.37 3.71 7.86
N GLY A 70 -26.57 2.70 7.49
CA GLY A 70 -27.04 1.37 7.15
C GLY A 70 -27.68 1.27 5.75
N LEU A 71 -27.39 2.21 4.85
CA LEU A 71 -27.92 2.15 3.48
C LEU A 71 -27.18 1.08 2.65
N SER A 72 -27.93 0.47 1.72
CA SER A 72 -27.38 -0.53 0.81
C SER A 72 -26.55 0.10 -0.30
N ALA A 73 -25.56 -0.63 -0.80
CA ALA A 73 -24.68 -0.21 -1.92
C ALA A 73 -25.49 0.27 -3.13
N GLN A 74 -26.63 -0.38 -3.36
CA GLN A 74 -27.50 -0.08 -4.49
C GLN A 74 -28.17 1.27 -4.34
N ARG A 75 -28.62 1.62 -3.11
CA ARG A 75 -29.20 2.93 -2.83
C ARG A 75 -28.16 4.03 -2.94
N ILE A 76 -26.98 3.81 -2.37
CA ILE A 76 -25.84 4.74 -2.46
C ILE A 76 -25.44 4.98 -3.93
N TYR A 77 -25.38 3.92 -4.74
CA TYR A 77 -25.07 4.04 -6.16
C TYR A 77 -26.13 4.86 -6.93
N GLN A 78 -27.42 4.68 -6.63
CA GLN A 78 -28.49 5.47 -7.24
C GLN A 78 -28.35 6.95 -6.90
N ASP A 79 -28.14 7.27 -5.62
CA ASP A 79 -28.01 8.65 -5.16
C ASP A 79 -26.77 9.32 -5.77
N LEU A 80 -25.65 8.60 -5.86
CA LEU A 80 -24.44 9.08 -6.54
C LEU A 80 -24.68 9.37 -8.04
N LYS A 81 -25.51 8.57 -8.70
CA LYS A 81 -25.81 8.75 -10.13
C LYS A 81 -26.80 9.88 -10.38
N SER A 82 -27.77 10.09 -9.49
CA SER A 82 -28.80 11.13 -9.63
C SER A 82 -28.35 12.49 -9.12
N GLU A 83 -27.61 12.55 -8.02
CA GLU A 83 -27.26 13.82 -7.35
C GLU A 83 -25.84 14.28 -7.67
N MET A 84 -24.93 13.36 -8.02
CA MET A 84 -23.49 13.63 -8.08
C MET A 84 -22.83 13.26 -9.42
N GLU A 85 -23.64 12.98 -10.45
CA GLU A 85 -23.21 12.62 -11.81
C GLU A 85 -22.14 11.52 -11.88
N TYR A 86 -22.21 10.55 -10.96
CA TYR A 86 -21.21 9.48 -10.88
C TYR A 86 -21.19 8.61 -12.14
N SER A 87 -20.03 8.55 -12.79
CA SER A 87 -19.81 7.83 -14.06
C SER A 87 -19.27 6.41 -13.90
N GLY A 88 -18.97 5.97 -12.68
CA GLY A 88 -18.41 4.64 -12.41
C GLY A 88 -19.45 3.51 -12.28
N SER A 89 -18.96 2.29 -12.08
CA SER A 89 -19.80 1.10 -11.89
C SER A 89 -20.32 0.95 -10.45
N TYR A 90 -21.48 0.31 -10.32
CA TYR A 90 -22.03 -0.17 -9.06
C TYR A 90 -21.04 -1.03 -8.26
N ASP A 91 -20.31 -1.93 -8.93
CA ASP A 91 -19.35 -2.83 -8.26
C ASP A 91 -18.26 -2.07 -7.51
N THR A 92 -17.85 -0.91 -8.02
CA THR A 92 -16.85 -0.05 -7.37
C THR A 92 -17.40 0.50 -6.05
N VAL A 93 -18.67 0.92 -6.03
CA VAL A 93 -19.36 1.42 -4.83
C VAL A 93 -19.56 0.29 -3.82
N LYS A 94 -20.00 -0.88 -4.28
CA LYS A 94 -20.17 -2.08 -3.45
C LYS A 94 -18.87 -2.51 -2.77
N ASN A 95 -17.78 -2.59 -3.53
CA ASN A 95 -16.46 -2.94 -2.98
C ASN A 95 -15.99 -1.90 -1.95
N MET A 96 -16.28 -0.61 -2.19
CA MET A 96 -15.94 0.45 -1.24
C MET A 96 -16.74 0.35 0.05
N GLN A 97 -18.05 0.09 -0.03
CA GLN A 97 -18.89 -0.19 1.14
C GLN A 97 -18.37 -1.40 1.92
N GLN A 98 -18.09 -2.52 1.25
CA GLN A 98 -17.54 -3.71 1.91
C GLN A 98 -16.24 -3.41 2.62
N LYS A 99 -15.35 -2.63 2.01
CA LYS A 99 -14.09 -2.20 2.64
C LYS A 99 -14.32 -1.33 3.88
N LEU A 100 -15.36 -0.49 3.89
CA LEU A 100 -15.75 0.33 5.04
C LEU A 100 -16.39 -0.52 6.15
N GLU A 101 -17.13 -1.57 5.79
CA GLU A 101 -17.75 -2.55 6.71
C GLU A 101 -16.77 -3.62 7.22
N GLU A 102 -15.66 -3.87 6.51
CA GLU A 102 -14.62 -4.85 6.87
C GLU A 102 -13.75 -4.40 8.07
N ILE A 103 -13.93 -3.17 8.56
CA ILE A 103 -13.47 -2.77 9.90
C ILE A 103 -14.45 -3.42 10.90
N PRO A 104 -14.04 -4.47 11.63
CA PRO A 104 -14.95 -5.54 11.99
C PRO A 104 -15.83 -5.17 13.17
N LEU A 105 -17.14 -5.16 12.94
CA LEU A 105 -18.08 -5.82 13.83
C LEU A 105 -18.95 -6.76 12.99
N LYS A 106 -18.35 -7.81 12.41
CA LYS A 106 -19.14 -8.96 11.97
C LYS A 106 -19.34 -9.91 13.16
N PRO A 107 -20.59 -10.15 13.59
CA PRO A 107 -20.87 -11.17 14.59
C PRO A 107 -20.65 -12.56 14.00
N LEU A 108 -20.17 -13.44 14.87
CA LEU A 108 -19.45 -14.67 14.58
C LEU A 108 -20.36 -15.89 14.36
N TRP A 109 -21.47 -15.85 13.59
CA TRP A 109 -22.34 -17.04 13.47
C TRP A 109 -23.13 -17.12 12.16
N PHE A 110 -22.80 -18.10 11.31
CA PHE A 110 -23.75 -19.06 10.71
C PHE A 110 -22.99 -20.33 10.30
#